data_AF-A0A6M0CQE0-F1
#
_entry.id   AF-A0A6M0CQE0-F1
#
_cell.length_a   1.000
_cell.length_b   1.000
_cell.length_c   1.000
_cell.angle_alpha   90.00
_cell.angle_beta   90.00
_cell.angle_gamma   90.00
#
_symmetry.space_group_name_H-M   'P 1'
#
loop_
_entity.id
_entity.type
_entity.pdbx_description
1 polymer ?
#
loop_
_entity_poly.entity_id
_entity_poly.type
_entity_poly.pdbx_seq_one_letter_code
_entity_poly.pdbx_strand_id
1 'polypeptide(L)'
;MNAAALDKLAKELTRQSGEHWSYMASDAVGRSSYKEMYGFVWKDSKVAYEDGALSYIDRKNIFAREPYSARFKSLTDNAYFVVATVHIVYGKKPADRFEEIEALSSYWGWLKDVYPGNNHIMLMGDFNMPPSSPAWAPLNASAKPLLAKGASTLSTTDGKFANLYDNIFVSKASSMKVNSVGVYEYPKHLGITHQQGRANISDHAPVFLRAELGHGKGTATASTASPASPTAATPAKSATVAATTHVRGHRGSKRYHRPDCRRTTPLRKRTGSSSTTNRRPRQTATALR
;
A
#
# COMPACT_ATOMS: atom_id res chain seq x y z
N MET A 1 -17.20 0.50 -1.53
CA MET A 1 -16.98 1.69 -0.68
C MET A 1 -16.91 2.92 -1.58
N ASN A 2 -17.44 4.07 -1.15
CA ASN A 2 -17.25 5.35 -1.84
C ASN A 2 -16.90 6.46 -0.82
N ALA A 3 -16.44 7.62 -1.29
CA ALA A 3 -16.01 8.71 -0.41
C ALA A 3 -17.13 9.18 0.55
N ALA A 4 -18.39 9.14 0.12
CA ALA A 4 -19.53 9.50 0.96
C ALA A 4 -19.76 8.51 2.12
N ALA A 5 -19.43 7.23 1.93
CA ALA A 5 -19.50 6.24 3.01
C ALA A 5 -18.42 6.50 4.08
N LEU A 6 -17.20 6.87 3.66
CA LEU A 6 -16.12 7.22 4.58
C LEU A 6 -16.40 8.51 5.35
N ASP A 7 -17.00 9.51 4.69
CA ASP A 7 -17.49 10.73 5.35
C ASP A 7 -18.49 10.41 6.46
N LYS A 8 -19.51 9.61 6.15
CA LYS A 8 -20.51 9.18 7.14
C LYS A 8 -19.86 8.42 8.30
N LEU A 9 -18.92 7.53 8.02
CA LEU A 9 -18.18 6.80 9.04
C LEU A 9 -17.36 7.74 9.94
N ALA A 10 -16.60 8.67 9.37
CA ALA A 10 -15.80 9.62 10.13
C ALA A 10 -16.66 10.53 11.02
N LYS A 11 -17.81 10.99 10.51
CA LYS A 11 -18.80 11.75 11.29
C LYS A 11 -19.36 10.95 12.45
N GLU A 12 -19.72 9.70 12.21
CA GLU A 12 -20.24 8.82 13.27
C GLU A 12 -19.17 8.50 14.33
N LEU A 13 -17.93 8.22 13.91
CA LEU A 13 -16.81 8.04 14.83
C LEU A 13 -16.53 9.30 15.65
N THR A 14 -16.63 10.48 15.04
CA THR A 14 -16.49 11.77 15.73
C THR A 14 -17.58 11.95 16.78
N ARG A 15 -18.84 11.69 16.40
CA ARG A 15 -19.99 11.80 17.30
C ARG A 15 -19.87 10.83 18.49
N GLN A 16 -19.43 9.61 18.26
CA GLN A 16 -19.35 8.56 19.29
C GLN A 16 -18.15 8.73 20.23
N SER A 17 -17.02 9.21 19.71
CA SER A 17 -15.78 9.34 20.51
C SER A 17 -15.56 10.72 21.11
N GLY A 18 -16.26 11.76 20.63
CA GLY A 18 -16.02 13.15 21.02
C GLY A 18 -14.70 13.72 20.48
N GLU A 19 -13.98 12.98 19.63
CA GLU A 19 -12.72 13.39 19.01
C GLU A 19 -12.87 13.45 17.50
N HIS A 20 -12.17 14.37 16.83
CA HIS A 20 -12.27 14.50 15.37
C HIS A 20 -11.58 13.32 14.66
N TRP A 21 -12.25 12.78 13.64
CA TRP A 21 -11.73 11.76 12.73
C TRP A 21 -11.69 12.28 11.31
N SER A 22 -10.54 12.09 10.66
CA SER A 22 -10.34 12.39 9.25
C SER A 22 -10.29 11.11 8.42
N TYR A 23 -10.52 11.25 7.12
CA TYR A 23 -10.47 10.13 6.18
C TYR A 23 -9.94 10.56 4.83
N MET A 24 -9.52 9.57 4.03
CA MET A 24 -9.22 9.75 2.61
C MET A 24 -9.61 8.50 1.84
N ALA A 25 -9.83 8.64 0.53
CA ALA A 25 -10.14 7.54 -0.37
C ALA A 25 -9.22 7.58 -1.60
N SER A 26 -8.89 6.42 -2.15
CA SER A 26 -8.28 6.32 -3.47
C SER A 26 -9.33 6.62 -4.56
N ASP A 27 -8.86 6.81 -5.80
CA ASP A 27 -9.75 6.65 -6.97
C ASP A 27 -10.34 5.24 -7.02
N ALA A 28 -11.43 5.08 -7.78
CA ALA A 28 -12.02 3.78 -8.05
C ALA A 28 -11.10 2.93 -8.95
N VAL A 29 -10.74 1.73 -8.49
CA VAL A 29 -9.83 0.78 -9.16
C VAL A 29 -10.53 -0.55 -9.45
N GLY A 30 -10.08 -1.25 -10.50
CA GLY A 30 -10.72 -2.48 -10.99
C GLY A 30 -10.55 -2.63 -12.50
N ARG A 31 -10.58 -3.84 -13.03
CA ARG A 31 -10.51 -4.09 -14.48
C ARG A 31 -11.88 -4.13 -15.18
N SER A 32 -12.94 -4.49 -14.46
CA SER A 32 -14.30 -4.62 -15.02
C SER A 32 -15.15 -3.37 -14.74
N SER A 33 -16.45 -3.44 -15.01
CA SER A 33 -17.43 -2.43 -14.57
C SER A 33 -17.52 -2.34 -13.04
N TYR A 34 -17.23 -3.44 -12.34
CA TYR A 34 -17.12 -3.45 -10.90
C TYR A 34 -15.80 -2.80 -10.48
N LYS A 35 -15.90 -1.76 -9.64
CA LYS A 35 -14.76 -1.01 -9.10
C LYS A 35 -14.85 -0.96 -7.59
N GLU A 36 -13.68 -0.86 -6.97
CA GLU A 36 -13.50 -0.70 -5.54
C GLU A 36 -12.71 0.57 -5.25
N MET A 37 -12.77 1.06 -4.01
CA MET A 37 -11.96 2.16 -3.52
C MET A 37 -11.29 1.71 -2.24
N TYR A 38 -10.02 2.09 -2.06
CA TYR A 38 -9.34 1.99 -0.78
C TYR A 38 -9.64 3.22 0.07
N GLY A 39 -9.68 3.06 1.39
CA GLY A 39 -9.92 4.14 2.32
C GLY A 39 -9.02 4.05 3.55
N PHE A 40 -8.58 5.20 4.04
CA PHE A 40 -7.99 5.33 5.37
C PHE A 40 -8.88 6.23 6.21
N VAL A 41 -9.04 5.87 7.48
CA VAL A 41 -9.76 6.66 8.49
C VAL A 41 -8.89 6.69 9.73
N TRP A 42 -8.68 7.87 10.31
CA TRP A 42 -7.80 8.03 11.46
C TRP A 42 -8.31 9.11 12.42
N LYS A 43 -7.89 8.99 13.68
CA LYS A 43 -8.21 9.95 14.74
C LYS A 43 -7.12 11.03 14.79
N ASP A 44 -7.50 12.28 14.58
CA ASP A 44 -6.52 13.37 14.38
C ASP A 44 -5.70 13.69 15.61
N SER A 45 -6.21 13.40 16.81
CA SER A 45 -5.45 13.55 18.06
C SER A 45 -4.31 12.52 18.22
N LYS A 46 -4.28 11.48 17.38
CA LYS A 46 -3.31 10.37 17.46
C LYS A 46 -2.44 10.24 16.22
N VAL A 47 -2.97 10.59 15.05
CA VAL A 47 -2.31 10.39 13.76
C VAL A 47 -2.47 11.63 12.91
N ALA A 48 -1.36 12.11 12.35
CA ALA A 48 -1.37 13.13 11.30
C ALA A 48 -1.17 12.45 9.93
N TYR A 49 -1.95 12.86 8.93
CA TYR A 49 -1.59 12.62 7.54
C TYR A 49 -0.46 13.58 7.14
N GLU A 50 0.54 13.06 6.44
CA GLU A 50 1.70 13.84 6.02
C GLU A 50 1.67 14.08 4.51
N ASP A 51 1.87 13.01 3.74
CA ASP A 51 1.88 13.07 2.28
C ASP A 51 1.75 11.68 1.65
N GLY A 52 1.86 11.63 0.33
CA GLY A 52 2.04 10.39 -0.40
C GLY A 52 0.77 9.55 -0.57
N ALA A 53 -0.42 10.13 -0.44
CA ALA A 53 -1.65 9.50 -0.93
C ALA A 53 -1.52 9.12 -2.43
N LEU A 54 -1.07 7.89 -2.71
CA LEU A 54 -0.59 7.46 -4.03
C LEU A 54 -1.04 6.03 -4.33
N SER A 55 -1.60 5.85 -5.53
CA SER A 55 -1.79 4.54 -6.14
C SER A 55 -0.50 4.08 -6.82
N TYR A 56 -0.21 2.78 -6.73
CA TYR A 56 0.94 2.18 -7.38
C TYR A 56 0.91 2.36 -8.90
N ILE A 57 2.03 2.79 -9.48
CA ILE A 57 2.19 2.94 -10.93
C ILE A 57 2.51 1.57 -11.53
N ASP A 58 1.47 0.77 -11.71
CA ASP A 58 1.59 -0.57 -12.26
C ASP A 58 1.80 -0.57 -13.79
N ARG A 59 3.05 -0.39 -14.21
CA ARG A 59 3.43 -0.32 -15.63
C ARG A 59 3.16 -1.61 -16.40
N LYS A 60 3.09 -2.75 -15.72
CA LYS A 60 2.83 -4.06 -16.33
C LYS A 60 1.35 -4.42 -16.30
N ASN A 61 0.52 -3.61 -15.63
CA ASN A 61 -0.91 -3.85 -15.48
C ASN A 61 -1.19 -5.25 -14.91
N ILE A 62 -0.41 -5.67 -13.90
CA ILE A 62 -0.51 -6.95 -13.18
C ILE A 62 -1.67 -6.94 -12.18
N PHE A 63 -1.85 -5.85 -11.44
CA PHE A 63 -2.89 -5.73 -10.43
C PHE A 63 -4.24 -5.42 -11.07
N ALA A 64 -5.28 -6.13 -10.67
CA ALA A 64 -6.65 -5.81 -11.02
C ALA A 64 -7.12 -4.53 -10.31
N ARG A 65 -6.59 -4.31 -9.10
CA ARG A 65 -6.78 -3.12 -8.27
C ARG A 65 -5.40 -2.65 -7.82
N GLU A 66 -4.94 -1.55 -8.39
CA GLU A 66 -3.61 -1.03 -8.08
C GLU A 66 -3.53 -0.64 -6.60
N PRO A 67 -2.54 -1.14 -5.85
CA PRO A 67 -2.39 -0.85 -4.42
C PRO A 67 -2.37 0.64 -4.10
N TYR A 68 -2.84 1.01 -2.92
CA TYR A 68 -2.87 2.39 -2.44
C TYR A 68 -2.00 2.56 -1.19
N SER A 69 -1.34 3.71 -1.05
CA SER A 69 -0.51 3.99 0.13
C SER A 69 -0.61 5.45 0.55
N ALA A 70 -0.26 5.70 1.80
CA ALA A 70 -0.04 7.04 2.33
C ALA A 70 0.97 7.00 3.49
N ARG A 71 1.64 8.14 3.73
CA ARG A 71 2.51 8.33 4.88
C ARG A 71 1.79 9.14 5.96
N PHE A 72 1.96 8.67 7.19
CA PHE A 72 1.37 9.24 8.38
C PHE A 72 2.45 9.45 9.45
N LYS A 73 2.08 10.21 10.47
CA LYS A 73 2.88 10.43 11.66
C LYS A 73 2.08 10.04 12.90
N SER A 74 2.67 9.18 13.74
CA SER A 74 2.17 8.92 15.09
C SER A 74 2.45 10.15 15.94
N LEU A 75 1.41 10.79 16.46
CA LEU A 75 1.54 11.91 17.38
C LEU A 75 1.92 11.46 18.80
N THR A 76 1.82 10.15 19.07
CA THR A 76 2.22 9.56 20.36
C THR A 76 3.72 9.28 20.39
N ASP A 77 4.27 8.69 19.32
CA ASP A 77 5.69 8.30 19.24
C ASP A 77 6.57 9.32 18.51
N ASN A 78 5.94 10.35 17.92
CA ASN A 78 6.55 11.30 16.98
C ASN A 78 7.28 10.60 15.81
N ALA A 79 6.75 9.47 15.35
CA ALA A 79 7.36 8.60 14.35
C ALA A 79 6.55 8.57 13.05
N TYR A 80 7.25 8.63 11.92
CA TYR A 80 6.64 8.48 10.59
C TYR A 80 6.46 7.02 10.23
N PHE A 81 5.34 6.67 9.61
CA PHE A 81 5.05 5.33 9.12
C PHE A 81 4.27 5.37 7.81
N VAL A 82 4.40 4.31 7.01
CA VAL A 82 3.67 4.16 5.75
C VAL A 82 2.65 3.06 5.91
N VAL A 83 1.41 3.35 5.54
CA VAL A 83 0.36 2.36 5.38
C VAL A 83 0.13 2.16 3.90
N ALA A 84 0.32 0.93 3.46
CA ALA A 84 -0.02 0.46 2.12
C ALA A 84 -1.15 -0.57 2.23
N THR A 85 -2.12 -0.51 1.33
CA THR A 85 -3.25 -1.42 1.29
C THR A 85 -3.43 -2.05 -0.09
N VAL A 86 -3.84 -3.31 -0.09
CA VAL A 86 -4.13 -4.09 -1.30
C VAL A 86 -5.33 -5.00 -1.07
N HIS A 87 -6.00 -5.35 -2.16
CA HIS A 87 -7.00 -6.39 -2.20
C HIS A 87 -6.70 -7.25 -3.42
N ILE A 88 -6.12 -8.42 -3.20
CA ILE A 88 -5.68 -9.33 -4.27
C ILE A 88 -6.88 -10.03 -4.87
N VAL A 89 -6.86 -10.31 -6.17
CA VAL A 89 -7.95 -11.03 -6.84
C VAL A 89 -8.28 -12.34 -6.13
N TYR A 90 -9.58 -12.64 -6.08
CA TYR A 90 -10.02 -13.98 -5.74
C TYR A 90 -9.81 -14.92 -6.94
N GLY A 91 -9.55 -16.19 -6.66
CA GLY A 91 -9.35 -17.22 -7.67
C GLY A 91 -9.84 -18.57 -7.16
N LYS A 92 -10.25 -19.45 -8.08
CA LYS A 92 -10.76 -20.79 -7.73
C LYS A 92 -9.64 -21.69 -7.21
N LYS A 93 -8.41 -21.48 -7.70
CA LYS A 93 -7.20 -22.17 -7.25
C LYS A 93 -6.14 -21.16 -6.80
N PRO A 94 -5.21 -21.54 -5.91
CA PRO A 94 -4.15 -20.63 -5.46
C PRO A 94 -3.34 -19.99 -6.58
N ALA A 95 -3.01 -20.75 -7.63
CA ALA A 95 -2.21 -20.29 -8.75
C ALA A 95 -2.82 -19.07 -9.48
N ASP A 96 -4.14 -18.89 -9.43
CA ASP A 96 -4.83 -17.75 -10.06
C ASP A 96 -4.42 -16.40 -9.44
N ARG A 97 -3.81 -16.43 -8.25
CA ARG A 97 -3.47 -15.26 -7.44
C ARG A 97 -1.96 -15.01 -7.39
N PHE A 98 -1.16 -15.95 -7.89
CA PHE A 98 0.30 -15.90 -7.75
C PHE A 98 0.89 -14.66 -8.43
N GLU A 99 0.38 -14.27 -9.59
CA GLU A 99 0.91 -13.11 -10.34
C GLU A 99 0.85 -11.81 -9.52
N GLU A 100 -0.27 -11.51 -8.87
CA GLU A 100 -0.40 -10.32 -8.02
C GLU A 100 0.41 -10.46 -6.73
N ILE A 101 0.42 -11.64 -6.11
CA ILE A 101 1.17 -11.89 -4.87
C ILE A 101 2.68 -11.71 -5.08
N GLU A 102 3.23 -12.29 -6.14
CA GLU A 102 4.65 -12.18 -6.48
C GLU A 102 5.02 -10.73 -6.83
N ALA A 103 4.12 -10.01 -7.51
CA ALA A 103 4.30 -8.60 -7.87
C ALA A 103 4.34 -7.66 -6.66
N LEU A 104 3.85 -8.07 -5.48
CA LEU A 104 3.95 -7.28 -4.25
C LEU A 104 5.41 -7.01 -3.85
N SER A 105 6.37 -7.83 -4.25
CA SER A 105 7.80 -7.54 -4.01
C SER A 105 8.27 -6.31 -4.79
N SER A 106 7.79 -6.13 -6.03
CA SER A 106 8.07 -4.92 -6.81
C SER A 106 7.37 -3.69 -6.21
N TYR A 107 6.12 -3.85 -5.76
CA TYR A 107 5.41 -2.77 -5.05
C TYR A 107 6.12 -2.38 -3.75
N TRP A 108 6.60 -3.35 -2.98
CA TRP A 108 7.36 -3.12 -1.75
C TRP A 108 8.67 -2.35 -2.02
N GLY A 109 9.37 -2.67 -3.11
CA GLY A 109 10.52 -1.90 -3.57
C GLY A 109 10.15 -0.45 -3.90
N TRP A 110 9.06 -0.25 -4.65
CA TRP A 110 8.55 1.08 -4.99
C TRP A 110 8.16 1.90 -3.75
N LEU A 111 7.57 1.29 -2.72
CA LEU A 111 7.28 1.97 -1.46
C LEU A 111 8.56 2.50 -0.79
N LYS A 112 9.65 1.73 -0.81
CA LYS A 112 10.94 2.19 -0.27
C LYS A 112 11.51 3.38 -1.05
N ASP A 113 11.31 3.39 -2.36
CA ASP A 113 11.78 4.48 -3.23
C ASP A 113 10.95 5.76 -3.06
N VAL A 114 9.63 5.63 -2.91
CA VAL A 114 8.71 6.76 -2.74
C VAL A 114 8.80 7.35 -1.34
N TYR A 115 9.06 6.53 -0.32
CA TYR A 115 9.16 6.93 1.07
C TYR A 115 10.58 6.68 1.63
N PRO A 116 11.61 7.36 1.09
CA PRO A 116 12.98 7.12 1.52
C PRO A 116 13.15 7.42 3.01
N GLY A 117 13.92 6.58 3.69
CA GLY A 117 14.20 6.71 5.13
C GLY A 117 13.07 6.25 6.06
N ASN A 118 11.91 5.83 5.54
CA ASN A 118 10.85 5.24 6.35
C ASN A 118 10.98 3.71 6.41
N ASN A 119 11.35 3.18 7.57
CA ASN A 119 11.45 1.74 7.80
C ASN A 119 10.18 1.12 8.41
N HIS A 120 9.19 1.95 8.77
CA HIS A 120 7.92 1.55 9.34
C HIS A 120 6.85 1.43 8.25
N ILE A 121 7.12 0.58 7.25
CA ILE A 121 6.16 0.24 6.20
C ILE A 121 5.29 -0.92 6.68
N MET A 122 3.97 -0.73 6.59
CA MET A 122 2.95 -1.74 6.85
C MET A 122 2.13 -1.95 5.57
N LEU A 123 2.26 -3.11 4.94
CA LEU A 123 1.41 -3.54 3.82
C LEU A 123 0.30 -4.44 4.35
N MET A 124 -0.94 -4.01 4.27
CA MET A 124 -2.09 -4.70 4.87
C MET A 124 -3.24 -4.88 3.89
N GLY A 125 -4.20 -5.73 4.22
CA GLY A 125 -5.41 -5.92 3.44
C GLY A 125 -5.75 -7.39 3.23
N ASP A 126 -6.69 -7.64 2.31
CA ASP A 126 -7.11 -8.99 1.91
C ASP A 126 -6.21 -9.49 0.77
N PHE A 127 -5.34 -10.44 1.08
CA PHE A 127 -4.44 -11.01 0.10
C PHE A 127 -5.02 -12.22 -0.63
N ASN A 128 -6.20 -12.72 -0.22
CA ASN A 128 -6.79 -13.95 -0.74
C ASN A 128 -5.82 -15.16 -0.77
N MET A 129 -4.74 -15.11 0.02
CA MET A 129 -3.63 -16.06 0.00
C MET A 129 -3.09 -16.25 1.42
N PRO A 130 -3.00 -17.49 1.93
CA PRO A 130 -2.44 -17.72 3.26
C PRO A 130 -0.95 -17.37 3.30
N PRO A 131 -0.42 -16.90 4.45
CA PRO A 131 0.98 -16.48 4.60
C PRO A 131 1.99 -17.63 4.42
N SER A 132 1.53 -18.88 4.44
CA SER A 132 2.34 -20.08 4.20
C SER A 132 2.59 -20.39 2.71
N SER A 133 1.93 -19.68 1.78
CA SER A 133 2.07 -19.93 0.35
C SER A 133 3.50 -19.66 -0.16
N PRO A 134 4.04 -20.49 -1.08
CA PRO A 134 5.35 -20.25 -1.68
C PRO A 134 5.41 -18.98 -2.55
N ALA A 135 4.27 -18.48 -3.04
CA ALA A 135 4.19 -17.26 -3.84
C ALA A 135 4.73 -16.01 -3.09
N TRP A 136 4.81 -16.07 -1.76
CA TRP A 136 5.39 -15.00 -0.94
C TRP A 136 6.90 -14.90 -1.01
N ALA A 137 7.60 -15.88 -1.60
CA ALA A 137 9.06 -15.93 -1.61
C ALA A 137 9.75 -14.62 -2.04
N PRO A 138 9.30 -13.90 -3.11
CA PRO A 138 9.89 -12.63 -3.50
C PRO A 138 9.73 -11.51 -2.44
N LEU A 139 8.59 -11.47 -1.73
CA LEU A 139 8.33 -10.46 -0.70
C LEU A 139 9.01 -10.80 0.62
N ASN A 140 9.11 -12.10 0.94
CA ASN A 140 9.73 -12.61 2.16
C ASN A 140 11.20 -12.23 2.31
N ALA A 141 11.88 -11.83 1.23
CA ALA A 141 13.23 -11.27 1.32
C ALA A 141 13.28 -9.94 2.11
N SER A 142 12.22 -9.13 2.04
CA SER A 142 12.18 -7.78 2.63
C SER A 142 11.16 -7.60 3.76
N ALA A 143 10.06 -8.34 3.73
CA ALA A 143 8.96 -8.21 4.67
C ALA A 143 8.60 -9.56 5.30
N LYS A 144 7.81 -9.51 6.38
CA LYS A 144 7.24 -10.70 7.02
C LYS A 144 5.78 -10.44 7.41
N PRO A 145 4.87 -11.43 7.28
CA PRO A 145 3.52 -11.31 7.82
C PRO A 145 3.56 -11.31 9.36
N LEU A 146 2.63 -10.60 9.99
CA LEU A 146 2.50 -10.61 11.45
C LEU A 146 1.65 -11.79 11.96
N LEU A 147 0.67 -12.25 11.18
CA LEU A 147 -0.09 -13.46 11.48
C LEU A 147 0.45 -14.63 10.64
N ALA A 148 0.95 -15.68 11.28
CA ALA A 148 1.42 -16.90 10.61
C ALA A 148 0.39 -18.05 10.65
N LYS A 149 -0.58 -17.97 11.57
CA LYS A 149 -1.61 -18.99 11.83
C LYS A 149 -2.91 -18.30 12.24
N GLY A 150 -4.02 -19.04 12.19
CA GLY A 150 -5.37 -18.54 12.47
C GLY A 150 -6.20 -18.46 11.20
N ALA A 151 -7.29 -17.69 11.24
CA ALA A 151 -8.14 -17.39 10.11
C ALA A 151 -8.92 -16.09 10.35
N SER A 152 -9.19 -15.34 9.28
CA SER A 152 -9.90 -14.06 9.28
C SER A 152 -11.22 -14.11 8.50
N THR A 153 -11.38 -15.02 7.53
CA THR A 153 -12.65 -15.18 6.80
C THR A 153 -13.67 -15.97 7.62
N LEU A 154 -14.88 -15.44 7.78
CA LEU A 154 -15.99 -16.12 8.45
C LEU A 154 -16.43 -17.33 7.62
N SER A 155 -16.50 -18.51 8.26
CA SER A 155 -17.05 -19.71 7.65
C SER A 155 -18.58 -19.64 7.54
N THR A 156 -19.15 -20.48 6.68
CA THR A 156 -20.61 -20.77 6.67
C THR A 156 -21.05 -21.58 7.88
N THR A 157 -20.12 -22.25 8.58
CA THR A 157 -20.38 -22.85 9.89
C THR A 157 -20.22 -21.80 10.98
N ASP A 158 -21.25 -21.64 11.81
CA ASP A 158 -21.26 -20.65 12.87
C ASP A 158 -20.12 -20.86 13.88
N GLY A 159 -19.57 -19.74 14.38
CA GLY A 159 -18.43 -19.73 15.30
C GLY A 159 -17.09 -20.21 14.72
N LYS A 160 -17.01 -20.50 13.41
CA LYS A 160 -15.75 -20.96 12.76
C LYS A 160 -15.23 -19.95 11.74
N PHE A 161 -13.91 -19.82 11.69
CA PHE A 161 -13.20 -19.10 10.65
C PHE A 161 -12.51 -20.09 9.69
N ALA A 162 -12.34 -19.71 8.43
CA ALA A 162 -11.89 -20.62 7.37
C ALA A 162 -10.45 -20.34 6.89
N ASN A 163 -10.17 -19.12 6.42
CA ASN A 163 -8.90 -18.78 5.77
C ASN A 163 -8.22 -17.58 6.46
N LEU A 164 -6.88 -17.58 6.52
CA LEU A 164 -6.09 -16.41 6.91
C LEU A 164 -5.66 -15.65 5.65
N TYR A 165 -6.57 -14.89 5.08
CA TYR A 165 -6.31 -14.08 3.89
C TYR A 165 -5.92 -12.65 4.23
N ASP A 166 -6.46 -12.11 5.32
CA ASP A 166 -6.15 -10.78 5.80
C ASP A 166 -4.88 -10.81 6.65
N ASN A 167 -3.96 -9.89 6.39
CA ASN A 167 -2.72 -9.81 7.14
C ASN A 167 -2.13 -8.41 7.16
N ILE A 168 -1.05 -8.26 7.93
CA ILE A 168 -0.21 -7.07 7.95
C ILE A 168 1.23 -7.57 7.74
N PHE A 169 1.85 -7.16 6.63
CA PHE A 169 3.25 -7.39 6.33
C PHE A 169 4.07 -6.18 6.76
N VAL A 170 5.15 -6.43 7.49
CA VAL A 170 6.03 -5.39 8.02
C VAL A 170 7.45 -5.60 7.52
N SER A 171 8.20 -4.50 7.40
CA SER A 171 9.63 -4.57 7.07
C SER A 171 10.38 -5.43 8.08
N LYS A 172 11.22 -6.35 7.59
CA LYS A 172 12.15 -7.11 8.44
C LYS A 172 13.20 -6.21 9.10
N ALA A 173 13.45 -5.04 8.52
CA ALA A 173 14.35 -4.02 9.06
C ALA A 173 13.65 -3.01 9.99
N SER A 174 12.33 -3.13 10.20
CA SER A 174 11.61 -2.24 11.11
C SER A 174 12.04 -2.46 12.56
N SER A 175 12.33 -1.37 13.27
CA SER A 175 12.52 -1.38 14.72
C SER A 175 11.21 -1.36 15.50
N MET A 176 10.07 -1.46 14.81
CA MET A 176 8.74 -1.46 15.44
C MET A 176 8.61 -2.65 16.40
N LYS A 177 8.23 -2.35 17.64
CA LYS A 177 7.93 -3.34 18.66
C LYS A 177 6.45 -3.70 18.59
N VAL A 178 6.15 -4.91 18.13
CA VAL A 178 4.78 -5.43 18.05
C VAL A 178 4.34 -5.90 19.43
N ASN A 179 3.37 -5.23 20.02
CA ASN A 179 2.83 -5.53 21.34
C ASN A 179 1.65 -6.52 21.26
N SER A 180 0.84 -6.44 20.22
CA SER A 180 -0.26 -7.38 19.97
C SER A 180 -0.64 -7.37 18.49
N VAL A 181 -1.02 -8.52 17.95
CA VAL A 181 -1.61 -8.67 16.63
C VAL A 181 -2.66 -9.77 16.72
N GLY A 182 -3.79 -9.60 16.03
CA GLY A 182 -4.86 -10.60 16.08
C GLY A 182 -5.96 -10.32 15.08
N VAL A 183 -6.92 -11.25 15.06
CA VAL A 183 -8.18 -11.11 14.34
C VAL A 183 -9.24 -10.67 15.35
N TYR A 184 -9.96 -9.59 15.04
CA TYR A 184 -11.06 -9.11 15.85
C TYR A 184 -12.34 -9.88 15.51
N GLU A 185 -12.70 -10.86 16.34
CA GLU A 185 -13.87 -11.73 16.17
C GLU A 185 -15.19 -10.97 16.41
N TYR A 186 -15.48 -9.99 15.55
CA TYR A 186 -16.61 -9.09 15.73
C TYR A 186 -17.98 -9.79 15.90
N PRO A 187 -18.29 -10.95 15.28
CA PRO A 187 -19.60 -11.57 15.48
C PRO A 187 -19.85 -11.91 16.95
N LYS A 188 -18.82 -12.44 17.63
CA LYS A 188 -18.84 -12.75 19.06
C LYS A 188 -19.07 -11.49 19.90
N HIS A 189 -18.39 -10.39 19.57
CA HIS A 189 -18.52 -9.12 20.30
C HIS A 189 -19.87 -8.43 20.09
N LEU A 190 -20.52 -8.66 18.96
CA LEU A 190 -21.85 -8.13 18.66
C LEU A 190 -22.98 -9.08 19.06
N GLY A 191 -22.67 -10.29 19.54
CA GLY A 191 -23.67 -11.29 19.89
C GLY A 191 -24.47 -11.80 18.68
N ILE A 192 -23.85 -11.88 17.50
CA ILE A 192 -24.49 -12.31 16.26
C ILE A 192 -23.81 -13.56 15.70
N THR A 193 -24.55 -14.33 14.90
CA THR A 193 -24.01 -15.49 14.19
C THR A 193 -23.10 -15.07 13.03
N HIS A 194 -22.23 -15.97 12.57
CA HIS A 194 -21.43 -15.75 11.37
C HIS A 194 -22.31 -15.53 10.13
N GLN A 195 -23.47 -16.18 10.02
CA GLN A 195 -24.40 -15.93 8.94
C GLN A 195 -24.90 -14.48 8.94
N GLN A 196 -25.31 -13.96 10.11
CA GLN A 196 -25.73 -12.57 10.27
C GLN A 196 -24.58 -11.60 9.99
N GLY A 197 -23.37 -11.92 10.47
CA GLY A 197 -22.15 -11.15 10.23
C GLY A 197 -21.85 -11.01 8.73
N ARG A 198 -21.82 -12.15 8.01
CA ARG A 198 -21.56 -12.21 6.56
C ARG A 198 -22.61 -11.45 5.74
N ALA A 199 -23.87 -11.52 6.14
CA ALA A 199 -24.97 -10.90 5.40
C ALA A 199 -25.05 -9.38 5.59
N ASN A 200 -24.72 -8.87 6.78
CA ASN A 200 -25.04 -7.50 7.16
C ASN A 200 -23.81 -6.60 7.43
N ILE A 201 -22.64 -7.18 7.67
CA ILE A 201 -21.44 -6.43 8.08
C ILE A 201 -20.28 -6.72 7.12
N SER A 202 -19.75 -7.95 7.15
CA SER A 202 -18.63 -8.40 6.30
C SER A 202 -18.49 -9.91 6.43
N ASP A 203 -17.92 -10.58 5.44
CA ASP A 203 -17.47 -11.97 5.56
C ASP A 203 -16.01 -12.11 6.00
N HIS A 204 -15.33 -11.00 6.30
CA HIS A 204 -13.99 -10.96 6.85
C HIS A 204 -13.99 -10.26 8.22
N ALA A 205 -13.25 -10.83 9.17
CA ALA A 205 -12.97 -10.19 10.44
C ALA A 205 -11.74 -9.27 10.33
N PRO A 206 -11.78 -8.07 10.93
CA PRO A 206 -10.65 -7.15 10.91
C PRO A 206 -9.39 -7.76 11.54
N VAL A 207 -8.23 -7.51 10.92
CA VAL A 207 -6.92 -7.77 11.55
C VAL A 207 -6.43 -6.48 12.20
N PHE A 208 -6.01 -6.56 13.46
CA PHE A 208 -5.49 -5.42 14.20
C PHE A 208 -4.02 -5.60 14.60
N LEU A 209 -3.35 -4.48 14.80
CA LEU A 209 -1.99 -4.37 15.31
C LEU A 209 -1.95 -3.30 16.40
N ARG A 210 -1.34 -3.63 17.53
CA ARG A 210 -0.86 -2.67 18.54
C ARG A 210 0.65 -2.75 18.57
N ALA A 211 1.32 -1.63 18.31
CA ALA A 211 2.77 -1.57 18.26
C ALA A 211 3.29 -0.20 18.72
N GLU A 212 4.54 -0.18 19.15
CA GLU A 212 5.34 1.03 19.34
C GLU A 212 6.27 1.16 18.13
N LEU A 213 6.21 2.27 17.41
CA LEU A 213 7.07 2.47 16.23
C LEU A 213 8.53 2.73 16.62
N GLY A 214 8.77 3.21 17.85
CA GLY A 214 10.07 3.72 18.29
C GLY A 214 10.39 5.08 17.66
N HIS A 215 11.49 5.71 18.07
CA HIS A 215 11.94 6.99 17.48
C HIS A 215 12.48 6.76 16.05
N GLY A 216 11.58 6.69 15.08
CA GLY A 216 11.95 6.61 13.67
C GLY A 216 12.63 7.92 13.24
N LYS A 217 13.90 7.84 12.79
CA LYS A 217 14.61 8.91 12.09
C LYS A 217 14.06 9.14 10.67
N GLY A 218 12.74 9.20 10.52
CA GLY A 218 12.11 9.62 9.27
C GLY A 218 12.38 11.11 9.10
N THR A 219 13.38 11.47 8.31
CA THR A 219 13.58 12.87 7.94
C THR A 219 12.37 13.30 7.12
N ALA A 220 11.66 14.32 7.59
CA ALA A 220 10.74 15.07 6.73
C ALA A 220 11.58 15.69 5.61
N THR A 221 11.71 15.02 4.47
CA THR A 221 12.14 15.69 3.25
C THR A 221 11.00 16.61 2.87
N ALA A 222 11.12 17.89 3.22
CA ALA A 222 10.24 18.94 2.78
C ALA A 222 10.24 18.97 1.24
N SER A 223 9.27 18.29 0.64
CA SER A 223 8.85 18.62 -0.71
C SER A 223 8.01 19.88 -0.56
N THR A 224 8.57 21.03 -0.96
CA THR A 224 7.81 22.27 -1.15
C THR A 224 6.79 22.07 -2.28
N ALA A 225 5.69 21.43 -1.95
CA ALA A 225 4.44 21.52 -2.67
C ALA A 225 3.43 22.05 -1.65
N SER A 226 2.93 23.26 -1.88
CA SER A 226 1.99 23.94 -0.98
C SER A 226 0.81 23.04 -0.61
N PRO A 227 0.35 23.04 0.65
CA PRO A 227 -0.84 22.31 1.03
C PRO A 227 -2.06 22.95 0.35
N ALA A 228 -2.78 22.18 -0.46
CA ALA A 228 -4.19 22.47 -0.68
C ALA A 228 -4.94 22.00 0.57
N SER A 229 -5.47 22.95 1.34
CA SER A 229 -6.37 22.66 2.47
C SER A 229 -7.54 21.77 2.00
N PRO A 230 -7.93 20.74 2.75
CA PRO A 230 -9.12 19.97 2.41
C PRO A 230 -10.35 20.70 2.95
N THR A 231 -11.00 21.49 2.10
CA THR A 231 -12.37 21.93 2.35
C THR A 231 -13.24 21.77 1.10
N ALA A 232 -14.31 21.01 1.28
CA ALA A 232 -15.56 20.95 0.52
C ALA A 232 -15.48 20.76 -1.01
N ALA A 233 -15.77 19.54 -1.47
CA ALA A 233 -16.08 19.26 -2.86
C ALA A 233 -17.36 20.01 -3.29
N THR A 234 -17.23 20.95 -4.22
CA THR A 234 -18.33 21.53 -5.02
C THR A 234 -17.97 21.35 -6.50
N PRO A 235 -18.90 20.97 -7.40
CA PRO A 235 -18.54 20.55 -8.76
C PRO A 235 -18.21 21.77 -9.65
N ALA A 236 -17.02 21.76 -10.26
CA ALA A 236 -16.61 22.78 -11.22
C ALA A 236 -17.11 22.46 -12.63
N LYS A 237 -17.72 23.46 -13.28
CA LYS A 237 -18.10 23.48 -14.70
C LYS A 237 -16.86 23.57 -15.60
N SER A 238 -16.95 22.94 -16.77
CA SER A 238 -15.93 22.87 -17.82
C SER A 238 -15.48 24.25 -18.32
N ALA A 239 -14.16 24.43 -18.44
CA ALA A 239 -13.54 25.43 -19.30
C ALA A 239 -12.47 24.75 -20.16
N THR A 240 -12.60 24.91 -21.47
CA THR A 240 -11.76 24.31 -22.51
C THR A 240 -10.49 25.14 -22.70
N VAL A 241 -9.30 24.52 -22.62
CA VAL A 241 -8.06 25.10 -23.14
C VAL A 241 -7.34 24.03 -23.96
N ALA A 242 -7.11 24.34 -25.24
CA ALA A 242 -6.33 23.51 -26.15
C ALA A 242 -4.84 23.86 -26.01
N ALA A 243 -3.97 22.84 -25.84
CA ALA A 243 -2.60 22.83 -26.37
C ALA A 243 -1.94 21.45 -26.19
N THR A 244 -1.63 20.87 -27.35
CA THR A 244 -0.61 19.88 -27.67
C THR A 244 0.54 19.68 -26.66
N THR A 245 0.50 18.58 -25.92
CA THR A 245 1.68 17.85 -25.42
C THR A 245 1.30 16.38 -25.28
N HIS A 246 2.18 15.46 -25.69
CA HIS A 246 1.86 14.03 -25.71
C HIS A 246 1.58 13.48 -24.31
N VAL A 247 0.30 13.36 -23.99
CA VAL A 247 -0.20 12.67 -22.80
C VAL A 247 0.09 11.17 -22.96
N ARG A 248 0.88 10.59 -22.04
CA ARG A 248 1.13 9.15 -22.04
C ARG A 248 0.11 8.47 -21.13
N GLY A 249 -0.89 7.86 -21.75
CA GLY A 249 -1.97 7.14 -21.07
C GLY A 249 -1.94 5.65 -21.27
N HIS A 250 -2.49 4.94 -20.28
CA HIS A 250 -2.79 3.52 -20.41
C HIS A 250 -4.27 3.35 -20.81
N ARG A 251 -4.51 2.89 -22.05
CA ARG A 251 -5.86 2.79 -22.65
C ARG A 251 -6.80 1.87 -21.84
N GLY A 252 -6.25 0.90 -21.10
CA GLY A 252 -7.02 -0.04 -20.27
C GLY A 252 -7.52 0.53 -18.93
N SER A 253 -6.77 1.46 -18.31
CA SER A 253 -7.13 2.04 -17.00
C SER A 253 -7.62 3.49 -17.10
N LYS A 254 -7.59 4.09 -18.30
CA LYS A 254 -7.98 5.49 -18.58
C LYS A 254 -7.30 6.51 -17.63
N ARG A 255 -6.15 6.17 -17.06
CA ARG A 255 -5.33 7.07 -16.25
C ARG A 255 -4.21 7.68 -17.08
N TYR A 256 -4.08 8.99 -16.95
CA TYR A 256 -3.11 9.82 -17.65
C TYR A 256 -2.32 10.61 -16.62
N HIS A 257 -0.99 10.63 -16.75
CA HIS A 257 -0.12 11.39 -15.86
C HIS A 257 0.55 12.54 -16.58
N ARG A 258 0.84 13.59 -15.80
CA ARG A 258 1.50 14.80 -16.23
C ARG A 258 3.02 14.53 -16.45
N PRO A 259 3.67 15.10 -17.47
CA PRO A 259 5.05 14.73 -17.87
C PRO A 259 6.14 14.98 -16.80
N ASP A 260 5.83 15.79 -15.81
CA ASP A 260 6.66 16.20 -14.66
C ASP A 260 6.62 15.21 -13.48
N CYS A 261 5.87 14.11 -13.59
CA CYS A 261 5.98 12.99 -12.66
C CYS A 261 7.39 12.38 -12.75
N ARG A 262 8.21 12.53 -11.69
CA ARG A 262 9.64 12.18 -11.66
C ARG A 262 9.89 10.79 -12.27
N ARG A 263 10.57 10.76 -13.41
CA ARG A 263 11.06 9.54 -14.06
C ARG A 263 12.27 9.03 -13.29
N THR A 264 12.26 7.77 -12.88
CA THR A 264 13.49 6.99 -12.71
C THR A 264 13.95 6.56 -14.11
N THR A 265 15.12 7.06 -14.52
CA THR A 265 15.75 6.78 -15.82
C THR A 265 16.28 5.33 -15.84
N PRO A 266 16.13 4.57 -16.95
CA PRO A 266 16.80 3.29 -17.11
C PRO A 266 18.30 3.47 -17.44
N LEU A 267 19.15 2.54 -16.98
CA LEU A 267 20.55 2.42 -17.40
C LEU A 267 20.67 2.49 -18.93
N ARG A 268 21.51 3.40 -19.44
CA ARG A 268 21.85 3.47 -20.86
C ARG A 268 23.10 2.63 -21.15
N LYS A 269 22.97 1.68 -22.09
CA LYS A 269 24.07 0.98 -22.75
C LYS A 269 25.05 1.98 -23.37
N ARG A 270 26.36 1.80 -23.14
CA ARG A 270 27.43 2.50 -23.86
C ARG A 270 27.77 1.76 -25.17
N THR A 271 27.45 2.37 -26.29
CA THR A 271 28.13 2.25 -27.59
C THR A 271 28.61 3.67 -27.94
N GLY A 272 29.74 3.99 -28.55
CA GLY A 272 30.97 3.32 -28.91
C GLY A 272 32.00 4.42 -29.30
N SER A 273 33.28 4.03 -29.42
CA SER A 273 34.37 4.64 -30.22
C SER A 273 34.50 6.17 -30.33
N SER A 274 35.61 6.72 -29.84
CA SER A 274 36.58 7.37 -30.74
C SER A 274 37.99 7.39 -30.14
N SER A 275 38.92 7.22 -31.05
CA SER A 275 40.37 7.08 -30.93
C SER A 275 41.07 8.32 -30.37
N THR A 276 42.10 8.10 -29.54
CA THR A 276 43.37 8.83 -29.66
C THR A 276 44.49 7.96 -29.09
N THR A 277 45.48 7.75 -29.95
CA THR A 277 46.75 7.07 -29.75
C THR A 277 47.62 7.76 -28.70
N ASN A 278 48.18 7.01 -27.75
CA ASN A 278 49.62 7.13 -27.49
C ASN A 278 50.21 5.90 -26.76
N ARG A 279 51.50 5.71 -27.01
CA ARG A 279 52.31 4.49 -26.91
C ARG A 279 52.56 3.96 -25.49
N ARG A 280 52.69 2.62 -25.39
CA ARG A 280 53.40 1.89 -24.31
C ARG A 280 54.91 2.16 -24.35
N PRO A 281 55.65 1.83 -23.28
CA PRO A 281 56.40 0.56 -23.35
C PRO A 281 56.35 -0.33 -22.09
N ARG A 282 56.42 -1.64 -22.36
CA ARG A 282 57.13 -2.77 -21.69
C ARG A 282 57.09 -2.87 -20.15
N GLN A 283 56.41 -3.89 -19.61
CA GLN A 283 56.96 -5.23 -19.26
C GLN A 283 57.99 -5.21 -18.13
N THR A 284 57.62 -5.78 -16.98
CA THR A 284 58.38 -6.85 -16.31
C THR A 284 57.44 -7.66 -15.42
N ALA A 285 57.41 -8.95 -15.68
CA ALA A 285 56.87 -9.97 -14.80
C ALA A 285 57.99 -10.41 -13.84
N THR A 286 57.64 -10.67 -12.58
CA THR A 286 58.48 -11.45 -11.67
C THR A 286 57.58 -12.48 -10.98
N ALA A 287 57.98 -13.74 -11.10
CA ALA A 287 57.37 -14.90 -10.49
C ALA A 287 58.14 -15.30 -9.23
N LEU A 288 57.44 -16.06 -8.37
CA LEU A 288 57.94 -17.04 -7.39
C LEU A 288 58.67 -16.51 -6.13
N ARG A 289 58.01 -16.65 -4.98
CA ARG A 289 58.11 -17.82 -4.09
C ARG A 289 56.81 -18.02 -3.33
#